data_AF-A0A368XWB1-F1
#
_entry.id   AF-A0A368XWB1-F1
#
_cell.length_a   1.000
_cell.length_b   1.000
_cell.length_c   1.000
_cell.angle_alpha   90.00
_cell.angle_beta   90.00
_cell.angle_gamma   90.00
#
_symmetry.space_group_name_H-M   'P 1'
#
loop_
_entity.id
_entity.type
_entity.pdbx_description
1 polymer ?
#
loop_
_entity_poly.entity_id
_entity_poly.type
_entity_poly.pdbx_seq_one_letter_code
_entity_poly.pdbx_strand_id
1 'polypeptide(L)'
;MSDTKKTKAHPSADGPVGDALPSAVGRMQDYDGIHHDIVALLESARRSAARSVNSLIAASYWAVGQRIVEFEQGGKDRAAYGDALIQRLSTDLSARFGCGFIRQNLQQMRMFYQAWPMNQIRQTLSAISGGQAPLAQAFPLPWSAYVRLLSLKSPGARNFYETEALRCGWSVRQLDRQINSQFYERIALSRNKAAMLRNAEHAESGDAITPEQALKDPFVLEFLNLKDEYSESDLEETLIEHLADFLLELGDDLPLSAASAACGWTTSGSGSTCCSFIAS
;
A
#
# COMPACT_ATOMS: atom_id res chain seq x y z
N MET A 1 94.19 -15.43 30.18
CA MET A 1 93.22 -15.91 31.19
C MET A 1 91.89 -15.24 30.86
N SER A 2 90.91 -15.86 30.21
CA SER A 2 90.75 -17.26 29.83
C SER A 2 89.84 -17.30 28.60
N ASP A 3 90.29 -18.00 27.56
CA ASP A 3 89.50 -18.55 26.47
C ASP A 3 88.45 -19.54 27.00
N THR A 4 87.25 -19.58 26.41
CA THR A 4 86.76 -20.79 25.70
C THR A 4 85.49 -20.54 24.86
N LYS A 5 85.66 -20.67 23.53
CA LYS A 5 84.80 -21.37 22.52
C LYS A 5 83.66 -22.22 23.13
N LYS A 6 82.44 -22.35 22.59
CA LYS A 6 81.96 -22.80 21.24
C LYS A 6 80.41 -22.90 21.41
N THR A 7 79.48 -22.71 20.47
CA THR A 7 79.20 -23.58 19.31
C THR A 7 78.03 -22.99 18.48
N LYS A 8 78.08 -23.32 17.19
CA LYS A 8 77.35 -22.89 15.98
C LYS A 8 75.97 -23.54 15.81
N ALA A 9 74.99 -22.83 15.25
CA ALA A 9 74.05 -23.29 14.20
C ALA A 9 73.16 -22.14 13.66
N HIS A 10 72.85 -22.18 12.37
CA HIS A 10 72.02 -21.31 11.52
C HIS A 10 71.19 -22.28 10.63
N PRO A 11 70.16 -21.90 9.85
CA PRO A 11 68.97 -21.07 10.06
C PRO A 11 67.67 -21.92 9.93
N SER A 12 66.50 -21.40 10.34
CA SER A 12 65.20 -21.91 9.85
C SER A 12 64.31 -20.74 9.47
N ALA A 13 63.91 -20.74 8.20
CA ALA A 13 62.76 -20.01 7.69
C ALA A 13 61.49 -20.58 8.33
N ASP A 14 60.56 -19.71 8.69
CA ASP A 14 59.12 -19.97 8.63
C ASP A 14 58.38 -18.62 8.78
N GLY A 15 57.62 -18.25 7.74
CA GLY A 15 56.47 -17.36 7.92
C GLY A 15 55.36 -18.09 8.70
N PRO A 16 54.29 -17.40 9.12
CA PRO A 16 53.41 -16.82 8.12
C PRO A 16 52.88 -15.42 8.45
N VAL A 17 52.45 -14.76 7.37
CA VAL A 17 51.52 -13.63 7.34
C VAL A 17 50.29 -13.98 8.17
N GLY A 18 50.11 -13.30 9.29
CA GLY A 18 48.88 -13.34 10.08
C GLY A 18 47.92 -12.28 9.57
N ASP A 19 47.26 -12.54 8.44
CA ASP A 19 46.03 -11.83 8.08
C ASP A 19 45.00 -12.17 9.15
N ALA A 20 44.77 -11.22 10.06
CA ALA A 20 43.73 -11.32 11.05
C ALA A 20 42.37 -11.35 10.33
N LEU A 21 41.84 -12.56 10.14
CA LEU A 21 40.44 -12.77 9.76
C LEU A 21 39.58 -11.88 10.67
N PRO A 22 38.67 -11.07 10.10
CA PRO A 22 37.83 -10.19 10.90
C PRO A 22 37.16 -11.00 12.00
N SER A 23 37.24 -10.48 13.24
CA SER A 23 36.71 -11.13 14.43
C SER A 23 35.28 -11.59 14.17
N ALA A 24 34.93 -12.80 14.62
CA ALA A 24 33.61 -13.39 14.37
C ALA A 24 32.45 -12.47 14.80
N VAL A 25 32.69 -11.62 15.80
CA VAL A 25 31.77 -10.57 16.26
C VAL A 25 31.55 -9.47 15.22
N GLY A 26 32.60 -9.03 14.50
CA GLY A 26 32.48 -8.05 13.41
C GLY A 26 31.70 -8.63 12.22
N ARG A 27 31.95 -9.89 11.85
CA ARG A 27 31.20 -10.57 10.77
C ARG A 27 29.72 -10.80 11.13
N MET A 28 29.40 -11.00 12.40
CA MET A 28 28.02 -11.18 12.87
C MET A 28 27.28 -9.83 12.93
N GLN A 29 27.97 -8.75 13.31
CA GLN A 29 27.43 -7.39 13.23
C GLN A 29 27.17 -6.94 11.78
N ASP A 30 28.07 -7.30 10.85
CA ASP A 30 27.89 -7.05 9.42
C ASP A 30 26.69 -7.84 8.85
N TYR A 31 26.51 -9.10 9.28
CA TYR A 31 25.35 -9.90 8.90
C TYR A 31 24.04 -9.34 9.48
N ASP A 32 24.01 -8.99 10.76
CA ASP A 32 22.82 -8.43 11.42
C ASP A 32 22.40 -7.10 10.76
N GLY A 33 23.37 -6.28 10.36
CA GLY A 33 23.15 -5.05 9.59
C GLY A 33 22.53 -5.33 8.21
N ILE A 34 23.16 -6.20 7.41
CA ILE A 34 22.65 -6.57 6.08
C ILE A 34 21.26 -7.22 6.19
N HIS A 35 21.06 -8.09 7.18
CA HIS A 35 19.76 -8.72 7.44
C HIS A 35 18.70 -7.68 7.78
N HIS A 36 19.00 -6.72 8.66
CA HIS A 36 18.08 -5.63 8.99
C HIS A 36 17.73 -4.79 7.76
N ASP A 37 18.73 -4.44 6.93
CA ASP A 37 18.53 -3.65 5.71
C ASP A 37 17.67 -4.39 4.68
N ILE A 38 17.89 -5.70 4.49
CA ILE A 38 17.07 -6.54 3.60
C ILE A 38 15.63 -6.62 4.11
N VAL A 39 15.44 -6.85 5.41
CA VAL A 39 14.09 -6.90 6.01
C VAL A 39 13.39 -5.55 5.84
N ALA A 40 14.05 -4.43 6.16
CA ALA A 40 13.49 -3.09 6.01
C ALA A 40 13.13 -2.78 4.55
N LEU A 41 13.95 -3.21 3.59
CA LEU A 41 13.69 -3.08 2.16
C LEU A 41 12.44 -3.86 1.75
N LEU A 42 12.34 -5.14 2.15
CA LEU A 42 11.19 -6.00 1.84
C LEU A 42 9.90 -5.46 2.45
N GLU A 43 9.92 -5.04 3.72
CA GLU A 43 8.76 -4.44 4.35
C GLU A 43 8.32 -3.14 3.66
N SER A 44 9.28 -2.31 3.23
CA SER A 44 8.99 -1.08 2.49
C SER A 44 8.35 -1.36 1.14
N ALA A 45 8.83 -2.38 0.43
CA ALA A 45 8.25 -2.84 -0.83
C ALA A 45 6.82 -3.34 -0.61
N ARG A 46 6.59 -4.19 0.39
CA ARG A 46 5.24 -4.69 0.73
C ARG A 46 4.28 -3.57 1.14
N ARG A 47 4.73 -2.61 1.96
CA ARG A 47 3.94 -1.41 2.31
C ARG A 47 3.54 -0.61 1.08
N SER A 48 4.43 -0.51 0.10
CA SER A 48 4.16 0.23 -1.13
C SER A 48 3.18 -0.51 -2.03
N ALA A 49 3.34 -1.83 -2.19
CA ALA A 49 2.39 -2.67 -2.91
C ALA A 49 0.97 -2.57 -2.31
N ALA A 50 0.86 -2.74 -0.99
CA ALA A 50 -0.43 -2.66 -0.29
C ALA A 50 -1.13 -1.31 -0.48
N ARG A 51 -0.37 -0.19 -0.45
CA ARG A 51 -0.93 1.15 -0.72
C ARG A 51 -1.41 1.31 -2.15
N SER A 52 -0.62 0.85 -3.12
CA SER A 52 -0.98 0.93 -4.54
C SER A 52 -2.24 0.11 -4.85
N VAL A 53 -2.34 -1.10 -4.32
CA VAL A 53 -3.52 -1.97 -4.49
C VAL A 53 -4.76 -1.28 -3.90
N ASN A 54 -4.66 -0.78 -2.67
CA ASN A 54 -5.77 -0.12 -2.00
C ASN A 54 -6.29 1.11 -2.76
N SER A 55 -5.38 1.94 -3.30
CA SER A 55 -5.77 3.14 -4.05
C SER A 55 -6.40 2.79 -5.40
N LEU A 56 -5.91 1.76 -6.09
CA LEU A 56 -6.50 1.25 -7.33
C LEU A 56 -7.89 0.65 -7.10
N ILE A 57 -8.09 -0.07 -6.01
CA ILE A 57 -9.41 -0.60 -5.63
C ILE A 57 -10.39 0.55 -5.42
N ALA A 58 -10.03 1.53 -4.59
CA ALA A 58 -10.88 2.68 -4.31
C ALA A 58 -11.22 3.44 -5.59
N ALA A 59 -10.23 3.74 -6.43
CA ALA A 59 -10.44 4.40 -7.72
C ALA A 59 -11.35 3.59 -8.67
N SER A 60 -11.15 2.28 -8.75
CA SER A 60 -11.96 1.39 -9.59
C SER A 60 -13.42 1.37 -9.14
N TYR A 61 -13.65 1.23 -7.83
CA TYR A 61 -14.97 1.23 -7.24
C TYR A 61 -15.68 2.57 -7.38
N TRP A 62 -14.95 3.68 -7.28
CA TRP A 62 -15.49 5.00 -7.62
C TRP A 62 -15.94 5.08 -9.08
N ALA A 63 -15.10 4.62 -10.02
CA ALA A 63 -15.41 4.64 -11.45
C ALA A 63 -16.57 3.71 -11.83
N VAL A 64 -16.73 2.59 -11.13
CA VAL A 64 -17.94 1.74 -11.24
C VAL A 64 -19.17 2.51 -10.79
N GLY A 65 -19.09 3.17 -9.62
CA GLY A 65 -20.14 4.05 -9.13
C GLY A 65 -20.55 5.15 -10.11
N GLN A 66 -19.58 5.79 -10.75
CA GLN A 66 -19.80 6.78 -11.80
C GLN A 66 -20.64 6.20 -12.94
N ARG A 67 -20.24 5.06 -13.50
CA ARG A 67 -20.94 4.39 -14.61
C ARG A 67 -22.38 4.03 -14.25
N ILE A 68 -22.61 3.56 -13.03
CA ILE A 68 -23.97 3.26 -12.53
C ILE A 68 -24.82 4.54 -12.51
N VAL A 69 -24.31 5.61 -11.92
CA VAL A 69 -25.08 6.87 -11.77
C VAL A 69 -25.32 7.55 -13.11
N GLU A 70 -24.34 7.59 -14.01
CA GLU A 70 -24.50 8.16 -15.36
C GLU A 70 -25.54 7.38 -16.17
N PHE A 71 -25.53 6.05 -16.08
CA PHE A 71 -26.52 5.20 -16.75
C PHE A 71 -27.94 5.41 -16.17
N GLU A 72 -28.08 5.56 -14.85
CA GLU A 72 -29.35 5.88 -14.19
C GLU A 72 -29.94 7.23 -14.62
N GLN A 73 -29.10 8.25 -14.84
CA GLN A 73 -29.54 9.59 -15.22
C GLN A 73 -30.21 9.65 -16.60
N GLY A 74 -29.94 8.68 -17.48
CA GLY A 74 -30.61 8.52 -18.77
C GLY A 74 -32.00 7.86 -18.69
N GLY A 75 -32.41 7.34 -17.53
CA GLY A 75 -33.67 6.62 -17.33
C GLY A 75 -34.85 7.52 -16.88
N LYS A 76 -36.08 7.17 -17.30
CA LYS A 76 -37.32 7.90 -16.97
C LYS A 76 -37.82 7.68 -15.54
N ASP A 77 -37.42 6.58 -14.88
CA ASP A 77 -37.98 6.14 -13.59
C ASP A 77 -36.88 5.76 -12.57
N ARG A 78 -36.18 6.79 -12.06
CA ARG A 78 -34.82 6.69 -11.48
C ARG A 78 -34.67 5.69 -10.33
N ALA A 79 -35.65 5.59 -9.44
CA ALA A 79 -35.53 4.77 -8.23
C ALA A 79 -35.71 3.27 -8.51
N ALA A 80 -36.83 2.89 -9.15
CA ALA A 80 -37.10 1.48 -9.48
C ALA A 80 -36.16 0.95 -10.57
N TYR A 81 -35.76 1.81 -11.52
CA TYR A 81 -34.79 1.47 -12.56
C TYR A 81 -33.39 1.24 -11.99
N GLY A 82 -32.94 2.07 -11.04
CA GLY A 82 -31.64 1.92 -10.39
C GLY A 82 -31.52 0.61 -9.61
N ASP A 83 -32.56 0.24 -8.85
CA ASP A 83 -32.56 -1.03 -8.11
C ASP A 83 -32.51 -2.26 -9.04
N ALA A 84 -33.29 -2.24 -10.14
CA ALA A 84 -33.27 -3.32 -11.12
C ALA A 84 -31.92 -3.43 -11.84
N LEU A 85 -31.29 -2.29 -12.16
CA LEU A 85 -29.96 -2.23 -12.75
C LEU A 85 -28.90 -2.86 -11.83
N ILE A 86 -28.85 -2.44 -10.57
CA ILE A 86 -27.90 -2.98 -9.60
C ILE A 86 -28.11 -4.48 -9.40
N GLN A 87 -29.36 -4.94 -9.35
CA GLN A 87 -29.65 -6.37 -9.23
C GLN A 87 -29.10 -7.19 -10.41
N ARG A 88 -29.28 -6.67 -11.64
CA ARG A 88 -28.76 -7.31 -12.85
C ARG A 88 -27.23 -7.28 -12.89
N LEU A 89 -26.63 -6.12 -12.63
CA LEU A 89 -25.17 -5.97 -12.55
C LEU A 89 -24.58 -6.91 -11.51
N SER A 90 -25.22 -7.06 -10.36
CA SER A 90 -24.74 -7.97 -9.32
C SER A 90 -24.70 -9.41 -9.82
N THR A 91 -25.73 -9.85 -10.55
CA THR A 91 -25.77 -11.21 -11.12
C THR A 91 -24.69 -11.40 -12.17
N ASP A 92 -24.60 -10.48 -13.13
CA ASP A 92 -23.68 -10.59 -14.29
C ASP A 92 -22.20 -10.44 -13.87
N LEU A 93 -21.89 -9.48 -12.99
CA LEU A 93 -20.53 -9.23 -12.53
C LEU A 93 -20.06 -10.29 -11.53
N SER A 94 -20.94 -10.75 -10.62
CA SER A 94 -20.54 -11.81 -9.68
C SER A 94 -20.25 -13.13 -10.41
N ALA A 95 -20.95 -13.40 -11.51
CA ALA A 95 -20.67 -14.57 -12.35
C ALA A 95 -19.30 -14.51 -13.05
N ARG A 96 -18.80 -13.30 -13.35
CA ARG A 96 -17.54 -13.09 -14.07
C ARG A 96 -16.33 -12.84 -13.16
N PHE A 97 -16.53 -12.11 -12.07
CA PHE A 97 -15.46 -11.59 -11.21
C PHE A 97 -15.55 -12.03 -9.74
N GLY A 98 -16.58 -12.78 -9.35
CA GLY A 98 -16.68 -13.37 -8.01
C GLY A 98 -17.45 -12.52 -6.97
N CYS A 99 -17.21 -12.80 -5.69
CA CYS A 99 -18.01 -12.30 -4.57
C CYS A 99 -17.93 -10.78 -4.32
N GLY A 100 -16.94 -10.10 -4.88
CA GLY A 100 -16.78 -8.64 -4.73
C GLY A 100 -17.89 -7.80 -5.37
N PHE A 101 -18.77 -8.37 -6.21
CA PHE A 101 -19.80 -7.63 -6.95
C PHE A 101 -21.24 -7.92 -6.50
N ILE A 102 -21.43 -8.25 -5.22
CA ILE A 102 -22.76 -8.35 -4.62
C ILE A 102 -23.51 -7.01 -4.63
N ARG A 103 -24.84 -7.08 -4.61
CA ARG A 103 -25.74 -5.91 -4.65
C ARG A 103 -25.34 -4.81 -3.66
N GLN A 104 -24.98 -5.20 -2.43
CA GLN A 104 -24.59 -4.26 -1.39
C GLN A 104 -23.30 -3.49 -1.74
N ASN A 105 -22.29 -4.17 -2.30
CA ASN A 105 -21.04 -3.50 -2.67
C ASN A 105 -21.27 -2.54 -3.85
N LEU A 106 -22.06 -2.94 -4.86
CA LEU A 106 -22.46 -2.05 -5.96
C LEU A 106 -23.24 -0.82 -5.48
N GLN A 107 -24.11 -0.97 -4.47
CA GLN A 107 -24.77 0.17 -3.83
C GLN A 107 -23.77 1.09 -3.12
N GLN A 108 -22.77 0.53 -2.43
CA GLN A 108 -21.70 1.31 -1.80
C GLN A 108 -20.86 2.06 -2.85
N MET A 109 -20.49 1.41 -3.96
CA MET A 109 -19.78 2.05 -5.08
C MET A 109 -20.59 3.22 -5.67
N ARG A 110 -21.90 3.03 -5.87
CA ARG A 110 -22.82 4.08 -6.31
C ARG A 110 -22.86 5.25 -5.33
N MET A 111 -23.00 4.97 -4.03
CA MET A 111 -23.00 6.00 -2.97
C MET A 111 -21.64 6.70 -2.88
N PHE A 112 -20.55 5.99 -3.15
CA PHE A 112 -19.20 6.54 -3.16
C PHE A 112 -19.03 7.63 -4.20
N TYR A 113 -19.43 7.36 -5.44
CA TYR A 113 -19.41 8.37 -6.49
C TYR A 113 -20.25 9.61 -6.13
N GLN A 114 -21.44 9.40 -5.54
CA GLN A 114 -22.32 10.50 -5.13
C GLN A 114 -21.75 11.35 -4.00
N ALA A 115 -21.00 10.73 -3.09
CA ALA A 115 -20.42 11.41 -1.92
C ALA A 115 -19.10 12.14 -2.25
N TRP A 116 -18.35 11.69 -3.27
CA TRP A 116 -17.12 12.32 -3.76
C TRP A 116 -17.25 12.67 -5.26
N PRO A 117 -17.97 13.73 -5.63
CA PRO A 117 -18.21 14.08 -7.02
C PRO A 117 -16.95 14.58 -7.74
N MET A 118 -16.89 14.34 -9.05
CA MET A 118 -15.73 14.61 -9.92
C MET A 118 -15.22 16.06 -9.86
N ASN A 119 -16.05 17.05 -9.55
CA ASN A 119 -15.64 18.45 -9.39
C ASN A 119 -14.71 18.68 -8.19
N GLN A 120 -14.84 17.90 -7.12
CA GLN A 120 -13.92 17.93 -5.97
C GLN A 120 -12.60 17.23 -6.29
N ILE A 121 -12.66 16.19 -7.13
CA ILE A 121 -11.49 15.38 -7.54
C ILE A 121 -10.68 16.10 -8.63
N ARG A 122 -11.32 16.83 -9.55
CA ARG A 122 -10.66 17.56 -10.64
C ARG A 122 -9.74 18.69 -10.19
N GLN A 123 -9.94 19.27 -8.99
CA GLN A 123 -8.97 20.21 -8.42
C GLN A 123 -7.63 19.54 -8.14
N THR A 124 -7.65 18.24 -7.82
CA THR A 124 -6.47 17.40 -7.58
C THR A 124 -5.92 16.82 -8.89
N LEU A 125 -6.80 16.44 -9.83
CA LEU A 125 -6.41 15.83 -11.12
C LEU A 125 -5.95 16.83 -12.19
N SER A 126 -6.34 18.11 -12.13
CA SER A 126 -5.90 19.11 -13.12
C SER A 126 -4.39 19.37 -13.09
N ALA A 127 -3.69 18.94 -12.04
CA ALA A 127 -2.24 18.95 -11.94
C ALA A 127 -1.56 17.72 -12.60
N ILE A 128 -2.32 16.66 -12.93
CA ILE A 128 -1.78 15.35 -13.34
C ILE A 128 -2.53 14.86 -14.59
N SER A 129 -1.86 14.94 -15.74
CA SER A 129 -2.46 14.63 -17.04
C SER A 129 -2.61 13.12 -17.26
N GLY A 130 -3.86 12.64 -17.38
CA GLY A 130 -4.23 11.42 -18.13
C GLY A 130 -4.10 10.06 -17.41
N GLY A 131 -5.19 9.27 -17.39
CA GLY A 131 -5.20 7.84 -17.04
C GLY A 131 -5.93 7.46 -15.74
N GLN A 132 -5.93 6.16 -15.39
CA GLN A 132 -6.40 5.65 -14.10
C GLN A 132 -5.45 5.99 -12.93
N ALA A 133 -4.15 6.13 -13.22
CA ALA A 133 -3.13 6.49 -12.24
C ALA A 133 -3.40 7.84 -11.51
N PRO A 134 -3.84 8.92 -12.19
CA PRO A 134 -4.34 10.12 -11.53
C PRO A 134 -5.48 9.86 -10.53
N LEU A 135 -6.43 8.98 -10.88
CA LEU A 135 -7.60 8.70 -10.03
C LEU A 135 -7.20 7.92 -8.77
N ALA A 136 -6.26 6.99 -8.87
CA ALA A 136 -5.71 6.28 -7.70
C ALA A 136 -5.09 7.26 -6.70
N GLN A 137 -4.40 8.30 -7.18
CA GLN A 137 -3.82 9.32 -6.30
C GLN A 137 -4.89 10.19 -5.60
N ALA A 138 -6.09 10.30 -6.18
CA ALA A 138 -7.20 11.00 -5.54
C ALA A 138 -7.82 10.21 -4.37
N PHE A 139 -7.57 8.90 -4.28
CA PHE A 139 -8.10 8.03 -3.24
C PHE A 139 -6.99 7.29 -2.47
N PRO A 140 -6.25 8.01 -1.61
CA PRO A 140 -5.12 7.44 -0.86
C PRO A 140 -5.54 6.53 0.31
N LEU A 141 -6.81 6.54 0.74
CA LEU A 141 -7.29 5.66 1.82
C LEU A 141 -7.70 4.28 1.27
N PRO A 142 -7.59 3.20 2.07
CA PRO A 142 -8.13 1.90 1.70
C PRO A 142 -9.66 1.96 1.53
N TRP A 143 -10.21 1.11 0.67
CA TRP A 143 -11.66 1.06 0.42
C TRP A 143 -12.48 0.86 1.70
N SER A 144 -12.00 0.03 2.63
CA SER A 144 -12.65 -0.21 3.91
C SER A 144 -12.80 1.07 4.75
N ALA A 145 -11.88 2.04 4.65
CA ALA A 145 -12.05 3.37 5.26
C ALA A 145 -13.17 4.17 4.60
N TYR A 146 -13.27 4.17 3.27
CA TYR A 146 -14.35 4.83 2.55
C TYR A 146 -15.72 4.23 2.88
N VAL A 147 -15.82 2.91 3.05
CA VAL A 147 -17.04 2.25 3.53
C VAL A 147 -17.47 2.78 4.91
N ARG A 148 -16.52 3.02 5.83
CA ARG A 148 -16.83 3.67 7.12
C ARG A 148 -17.29 5.11 6.94
N LEU A 149 -16.62 5.89 6.10
CA LEU A 149 -16.99 7.27 5.81
C LEU A 149 -18.37 7.40 5.12
N LEU A 150 -18.76 6.41 4.33
CA LEU A 150 -20.08 6.33 3.69
C LEU A 150 -21.23 6.14 4.70
N SER A 151 -20.95 5.51 5.86
CA SER A 151 -21.95 5.35 6.93
C SER A 151 -22.33 6.68 7.59
N LEU A 152 -21.48 7.71 7.48
CA LEU A 152 -21.71 9.03 8.04
C LEU A 152 -22.73 9.80 7.19
N LYS A 153 -23.82 10.25 7.83
CA LYS A 153 -24.87 11.04 7.16
C LYS A 153 -24.46 12.48 6.86
N SER A 154 -23.63 13.07 7.71
CA SER A 154 -23.19 14.47 7.59
C SER A 154 -21.99 14.59 6.65
N PRO A 155 -22.09 15.37 5.55
CA PRO A 155 -20.94 15.65 4.67
C PRO A 155 -19.78 16.33 5.41
N GLY A 156 -20.08 17.19 6.39
CA GLY A 156 -19.05 17.87 7.19
C GLY A 156 -18.27 16.91 8.08
N ALA A 157 -18.95 15.96 8.72
CA ALA A 157 -18.29 14.92 9.51
C ALA A 157 -17.41 14.03 8.60
N ARG A 158 -17.94 13.64 7.43
CA ARG A 158 -17.21 12.83 6.46
C ARG A 158 -15.89 13.46 6.03
N ASN A 159 -15.93 14.73 5.61
CA ASN A 159 -14.72 15.47 5.21
C ASN A 159 -13.74 15.63 6.39
N PHE A 160 -14.25 15.91 7.59
CA PHE A 160 -13.42 16.01 8.78
C PHE A 160 -12.65 14.70 9.06
N TYR A 161 -13.34 13.57 9.12
CA TYR A 161 -12.72 12.28 9.39
C TYR A 161 -11.76 11.84 8.27
N GLU A 162 -12.09 12.11 7.01
CA GLU A 162 -11.20 11.86 5.88
C GLU A 162 -9.91 12.68 6.00
N THR A 163 -10.04 13.99 6.26
CA THR A 163 -8.89 14.90 6.41
C THR A 163 -8.01 14.49 7.58
N GLU A 164 -8.59 14.17 8.73
CA GLU A 164 -7.83 13.75 9.91
C GLU A 164 -7.18 12.37 9.71
N ALA A 165 -7.85 11.44 9.04
CA ALA A 165 -7.26 10.14 8.71
C ALA A 165 -6.02 10.29 7.82
N LEU A 166 -6.06 11.21 6.85
CA LEU A 166 -4.92 11.52 5.98
C LEU A 166 -3.81 12.28 6.72
N ARG A 167 -4.17 13.24 7.55
CA ARG A 167 -3.22 14.07 8.32
C ARG A 167 -2.46 13.24 9.35
N CYS A 168 -3.16 12.35 10.05
CA CYS A 168 -2.62 11.59 11.17
C CYS A 168 -2.24 10.15 10.81
N GLY A 169 -2.49 9.71 9.58
CA GLY A 169 -2.21 8.35 9.14
C GLY A 169 -3.05 7.29 9.87
N TRP A 170 -4.32 7.58 10.16
CA TRP A 170 -5.16 6.66 10.93
C TRP A 170 -5.38 5.35 10.20
N SER A 171 -5.22 4.26 10.94
CA SER A 171 -5.67 2.94 10.49
C SER A 171 -7.20 2.88 10.40
N VAL A 172 -7.73 1.92 9.64
CA VAL A 172 -9.19 1.73 9.53
C VAL A 172 -9.83 1.51 10.90
N ARG A 173 -9.13 0.82 11.81
CA ARG A 173 -9.58 0.60 13.20
C ARG A 173 -9.60 1.89 14.00
N GLN A 174 -8.55 2.70 13.89
CA GLN A 174 -8.49 4.00 14.55
C GLN A 174 -9.59 4.92 14.04
N LEU A 175 -9.79 4.99 12.72
CA LEU A 175 -10.88 5.75 12.11
C LEU A 175 -12.25 5.28 12.65
N ASP A 176 -12.52 3.98 12.67
CA ASP A 176 -13.77 3.42 13.19
C ASP A 176 -13.99 3.76 14.66
N ARG A 177 -12.94 3.64 15.50
CA ARG A 177 -13.00 4.05 16.91
C ARG A 177 -13.28 5.54 17.07
N GLN A 178 -12.63 6.41 16.29
CA GLN A 178 -12.86 7.86 16.36
C GLN A 178 -14.29 8.22 15.94
N ILE A 179 -14.81 7.60 14.88
CA ILE A 179 -16.20 7.71 14.44
C ILE A 179 -17.16 7.28 15.55
N ASN A 180 -16.96 6.09 16.12
CA ASN A 180 -17.80 5.54 17.18
C ASN A 180 -17.79 6.40 18.45
N SER A 181 -16.67 7.09 18.72
CA SER A 181 -16.55 8.02 19.84
C SER A 181 -17.18 9.40 19.59
N GLN A 182 -17.76 9.62 18.40
CA GLN A 182 -18.33 10.92 17.97
C GLN A 182 -17.30 12.05 18.13
N PHE A 183 -16.05 11.78 17.71
CA PHE A 183 -14.93 12.69 17.90
C PHE A 183 -15.17 14.06 17.24
N TYR A 184 -15.76 14.08 16.04
CA TYR A 184 -16.15 15.29 15.33
C TYR A 184 -17.07 16.19 16.16
N GLU A 185 -18.15 15.63 16.71
CA GLU A 185 -19.13 16.33 17.53
C GLU A 185 -18.48 16.85 18.82
N ARG A 186 -17.64 16.02 19.45
CA ARG A 186 -16.92 16.40 20.67
C ARG A 186 -15.93 17.54 20.42
N ILE A 187 -15.22 17.55 19.30
CA ILE A 187 -14.35 18.66 18.90
C ILE A 187 -15.15 19.93 18.64
N ALA A 188 -16.30 19.82 17.97
CA ALA A 188 -17.14 20.97 17.68
C ALA A 188 -17.59 21.67 18.97
N LEU A 189 -17.87 20.91 20.03
CA LEU A 189 -18.30 21.39 21.34
C LEU A 189 -17.15 21.76 22.29
N SER A 190 -15.92 21.35 21.99
CA SER A 190 -14.78 21.53 22.88
C SER A 190 -14.23 22.96 22.84
N ARG A 191 -13.88 23.47 24.03
CA ARG A 191 -13.18 24.75 24.19
C ARG A 191 -11.69 24.66 23.85
N ASN A 192 -11.11 23.45 23.89
CA ASN A 192 -9.69 23.22 23.60
C ASN A 192 -9.51 22.19 22.48
N LYS A 193 -9.79 22.64 21.25
CA LYS A 193 -9.73 21.81 20.03
C LYS A 193 -8.31 21.30 19.76
N ALA A 194 -7.30 22.15 19.95
CA ALA A 194 -5.91 21.80 19.68
C ALA A 194 -5.41 20.64 20.56
N ALA A 195 -5.77 20.61 21.85
CA ALA A 195 -5.41 19.49 22.71
C ALA A 195 -6.11 18.18 22.30
N MET A 196 -7.38 18.25 21.87
CA MET A 196 -8.11 17.07 21.41
C MET A 196 -7.53 16.48 20.12
N LEU A 197 -7.13 17.33 19.17
CA LEU A 197 -6.50 16.88 17.92
C LEU A 197 -5.17 16.15 18.17
N ARG A 198 -4.33 16.69 19.07
CA ARG A 198 -3.07 16.01 19.47
C ARG A 198 -3.31 14.65 20.12
N ASN A 199 -4.35 14.53 20.94
CA ASN A 199 -4.66 13.25 21.58
C ASN A 199 -5.13 12.20 20.54
N ALA A 200 -5.79 12.63 19.47
CA ALA A 200 -6.27 11.73 18.43
C ALA A 200 -5.18 11.27 17.45
N GLU A 201 -4.02 11.94 17.43
CA GLU A 201 -2.82 11.50 16.70
C GLU A 201 -2.17 10.27 17.33
N HIS A 202 -2.39 10.02 18.63
CA HIS A 202 -1.75 8.90 19.32
C HIS A 202 -2.36 7.57 18.87
N ALA A 203 -1.56 6.76 18.19
CA ALA A 203 -1.88 5.38 17.87
C ALA A 203 -1.77 4.51 19.13
N GLU A 204 -2.76 3.66 19.36
CA GLU A 204 -2.72 2.60 20.35
C GLU A 204 -1.99 1.36 19.79
N SER A 205 -1.54 0.46 20.66
CA SER A 205 -0.77 -0.74 20.26
C SER A 205 -1.49 -1.66 19.27
N GLY A 206 -2.83 -1.63 19.23
CA GLY A 206 -3.65 -2.40 18.28
C GLY A 206 -3.93 -1.72 16.94
N ASP A 207 -3.46 -0.47 16.76
CA ASP A 207 -3.67 0.30 15.53
C ASP A 207 -2.60 0.06 14.46
N ALA A 208 -1.45 -0.52 14.85
CA ALA A 208 -0.40 -0.90 13.91
C ALA A 208 -0.92 -2.00 12.98
N ILE A 209 -0.88 -1.73 11.68
CA ILE A 209 -1.25 -2.68 10.63
C ILE A 209 0.02 -3.05 9.88
N THR A 210 0.34 -4.35 9.84
CA THR A 210 1.45 -4.83 9.01
C THR A 210 1.03 -4.87 7.53
N PRO A 211 1.97 -4.82 6.58
CA PRO A 211 1.65 -4.88 5.15
C PRO A 211 0.84 -6.11 4.77
N GLU A 212 1.15 -7.25 5.39
CA GLU A 212 0.47 -8.52 5.19
C GLU A 212 -0.99 -8.41 5.67
N GLN A 213 -1.22 -7.78 6.82
CA GLN A 213 -2.58 -7.54 7.32
C GLN A 213 -3.37 -6.58 6.43
N ALA A 214 -2.71 -5.60 5.81
CA ALA A 214 -3.36 -4.69 4.86
C ALA A 214 -3.75 -5.38 3.55
N LEU A 215 -2.97 -6.38 3.10
CA LEU A 215 -3.29 -7.20 1.93
C LEU A 215 -4.35 -8.27 2.24
N LYS A 216 -4.44 -8.71 3.50
CA LYS A 216 -5.50 -9.60 4.01
C LYS A 216 -6.83 -8.86 4.29
N ASP A 217 -6.99 -7.61 3.86
CA ASP A 217 -8.29 -6.94 3.92
C ASP A 217 -9.29 -7.69 3.02
N PRO A 218 -10.51 -8.02 3.50
CA PRO A 218 -11.48 -8.78 2.71
C PRO A 218 -11.77 -8.18 1.33
N PHE A 219 -11.80 -6.86 1.20
CA PHE A 219 -12.05 -6.21 -0.09
C PHE A 219 -10.87 -6.31 -1.05
N VAL A 220 -9.64 -6.40 -0.53
CA VAL A 220 -8.44 -6.67 -1.34
C VAL A 220 -8.49 -8.11 -1.86
N LEU A 221 -8.81 -9.07 -0.99
CA LEU A 221 -8.95 -10.47 -1.39
C LEU A 221 -10.05 -10.67 -2.43
N GLU A 222 -11.22 -10.05 -2.21
CA GLU A 222 -12.33 -10.04 -3.17
C GLU A 222 -11.94 -9.42 -4.51
N PHE A 223 -11.20 -8.31 -4.49
CA PHE A 223 -10.74 -7.63 -5.71
C PHE A 223 -9.74 -8.46 -6.51
N LEU A 224 -8.83 -9.14 -5.82
CA LEU A 224 -7.87 -10.07 -6.42
C LEU A 224 -8.51 -11.43 -6.76
N ASN A 225 -9.82 -11.60 -6.51
CA ASN A 225 -10.57 -12.84 -6.72
C ASN A 225 -9.94 -14.05 -5.99
N LEU A 226 -9.33 -13.79 -4.82
CA LEU A 226 -8.78 -14.80 -3.93
C LEU A 226 -9.91 -15.26 -2.98
N LYS A 227 -10.32 -16.53 -3.09
CA LYS A 227 -11.35 -17.12 -2.22
C LYS A 227 -10.77 -17.55 -0.86
N ASP A 228 -11.57 -17.50 0.20
CA ASP A 228 -11.23 -18.00 1.55
C ASP A 228 -10.95 -19.53 1.63
N GLU A 229 -11.01 -20.27 0.52
CA GLU A 229 -10.79 -21.73 0.47
C GLU A 229 -9.31 -22.13 0.47
N TYR A 230 -8.39 -21.18 0.40
CA TYR A 230 -6.94 -21.44 0.42
C TYR A 230 -6.44 -21.68 1.84
N SER A 231 -5.59 -22.69 2.04
CA SER A 231 -4.82 -22.80 3.28
C SER A 231 -3.92 -21.57 3.41
N GLU A 232 -3.52 -21.18 4.63
CA GLU A 232 -2.71 -19.97 4.84
C GLU A 232 -1.44 -19.92 3.96
N SER A 233 -0.87 -21.09 3.64
CA SER A 233 0.26 -21.26 2.73
C SER A 233 -0.12 -21.06 1.26
N ASP A 234 -1.24 -21.62 0.82
CA ASP A 234 -1.73 -21.46 -0.56
C ASP A 234 -2.15 -20.00 -0.83
N LEU A 235 -2.66 -19.31 0.19
CA LEU A 235 -3.04 -17.91 0.14
C LEU A 235 -1.82 -17.00 0.04
N GLU A 236 -0.70 -17.35 0.70
CA GLU A 236 0.55 -16.61 0.58
C GLU A 236 1.18 -16.76 -0.81
N GLU A 237 1.23 -17.98 -1.34
CA GLU A 237 1.80 -18.26 -2.66
C GLU A 237 0.98 -17.60 -3.79
N THR A 238 -0.36 -17.74 -3.75
CA THR A 238 -1.25 -17.10 -4.73
C THR A 238 -1.30 -15.58 -4.62
N LEU A 239 -1.21 -15.02 -3.40
CA LEU A 239 -1.14 -13.57 -3.20
C LEU A 239 0.16 -13.01 -3.78
N ILE A 240 1.29 -13.71 -3.64
CA ILE A 240 2.58 -13.32 -4.23
C ILE A 240 2.51 -13.39 -5.76
N GLU A 241 2.01 -14.49 -6.33
CA GLU A 241 1.91 -14.66 -7.79
C GLU A 241 0.97 -13.62 -8.41
N HIS A 242 -0.26 -13.47 -7.90
CA HIS A 242 -1.21 -12.51 -8.47
C HIS A 242 -0.83 -11.06 -8.22
N LEU A 243 -0.19 -10.71 -7.10
CA LEU A 243 0.35 -9.36 -6.93
C LEU A 243 1.55 -9.11 -7.83
N ALA A 244 2.43 -10.10 -8.04
CA ALA A 244 3.55 -9.97 -8.96
C ALA A 244 3.06 -9.74 -10.39
N ASP A 245 2.12 -10.57 -10.86
CA ASP A 245 1.52 -10.44 -12.19
C ASP A 245 0.76 -9.12 -12.32
N PHE A 246 -0.04 -8.73 -11.33
CA PHE A 246 -0.74 -7.45 -11.32
C PHE A 246 0.22 -6.26 -11.33
N LEU A 247 1.29 -6.28 -10.54
CA LEU A 247 2.29 -5.21 -10.51
C LEU A 247 3.13 -5.16 -11.79
N LEU A 248 3.36 -6.30 -12.45
CA LEU A 248 4.03 -6.38 -13.75
C LEU A 248 3.13 -5.83 -14.87
N GLU A 249 1.85 -6.24 -14.91
CA GLU A 249 0.86 -5.70 -15.85
C GLU A 249 0.62 -4.19 -15.64
N LEU A 250 0.71 -3.71 -14.40
CA LEU A 250 0.58 -2.29 -14.08
C LEU A 250 1.86 -1.47 -14.37
N GLY A 251 3.03 -2.13 -14.43
CA GLY A 251 4.33 -1.51 -14.68
C GLY A 251 4.52 -0.96 -16.09
N ASP A 252 3.74 -1.46 -17.06
CA ASP A 252 3.77 -0.97 -18.44
C ASP A 252 3.11 0.41 -18.62
N ASP A 253 2.22 0.81 -17.70
CA ASP A 253 1.45 2.07 -17.75
C ASP A 253 1.91 3.13 -16.73
N LEU A 254 2.94 2.85 -15.93
CA LEU A 254 3.49 3.81 -14.95
C LEU A 254 4.73 4.51 -15.53
N PRO A 255 4.69 5.83 -15.82
CA PRO A 255 5.91 6.55 -16.14
C PRO A 255 6.85 6.52 -14.93
N LEU A 256 7.99 5.88 -15.12
CA LEU A 256 9.07 5.60 -14.17
C LEU A 256 9.80 6.84 -13.59
N SER A 257 9.14 8.01 -13.51
CA SER A 257 9.79 9.26 -13.11
C SER A 257 9.75 9.59 -11.61
N ALA A 258 9.20 8.73 -10.74
CA ALA A 258 9.14 9.00 -9.30
C ALA A 258 10.19 8.26 -8.45
N ALA A 259 10.98 7.34 -9.02
CA ALA A 259 12.01 6.59 -8.28
C ALA A 259 13.41 7.24 -8.30
N SER A 260 13.62 8.32 -9.08
CA SER A 260 14.96 8.90 -9.29
C SER A 260 15.47 9.84 -8.19
N ALA A 261 14.70 10.12 -7.12
CA ALA A 261 15.14 11.07 -6.10
C ALA A 261 15.91 10.45 -4.92
N ALA A 262 16.07 9.12 -4.86
CA ALA A 262 16.73 8.43 -3.74
C ALA A 262 18.03 7.69 -4.12
N CYS A 263 18.41 7.66 -5.40
CA CYS A 263 19.68 7.09 -5.83
C CYS A 263 20.46 8.15 -6.61
N GLY A 264 21.45 8.75 -5.94
CA GLY A 264 22.41 9.68 -6.53
C GLY A 264 23.34 8.97 -7.52
N TRP A 265 22.83 8.68 -8.71
CA TRP A 265 23.64 8.27 -9.84
C TRP A 265 23.72 9.44 -10.81
N THR A 266 24.90 10.05 -10.84
CA THR A 266 25.29 11.00 -11.87
C THR A 266 25.29 10.28 -13.21
N THR A 267 24.48 10.77 -14.13
CA THR A 267 24.49 10.33 -15.53
C THR A 267 25.77 10.81 -16.21
N SER A 268 26.75 9.93 -16.38
CA SER A 268 27.73 10.08 -17.45
C SER A 268 27.28 9.22 -18.63
N GLY A 269 26.80 9.89 -19.67
CA GLY A 269 26.39 9.25 -20.90
C GLY A 269 27.56 8.67 -21.66
N SER A 270 27.35 7.51 -22.29
CA SER A 270 27.83 7.15 -23.63
C SER A 270 27.89 5.62 -23.75
N GLY A 271 27.18 5.08 -24.73
CA GLY A 271 27.65 3.87 -25.44
C GLY A 271 26.88 2.58 -25.16
N SER A 272 25.99 2.27 -26.11
CA SER A 272 25.54 0.92 -26.51
C SER A 272 26.49 -0.25 -26.21
N THR A 273 25.96 -1.36 -25.70
CA THR A 273 25.94 -2.75 -26.26
C THR A 273 25.56 -3.73 -25.14
N CYS A 274 24.40 -4.40 -25.19
CA CYS A 274 24.10 -5.69 -25.83
C CYS A 274 24.82 -6.91 -25.23
N CYS A 275 23.99 -7.78 -24.63
CA CYS A 275 24.09 -9.24 -24.49
C CYS A 275 25.19 -9.94 -23.66
N SER A 276 24.73 -11.05 -23.08
CA SER A 276 25.44 -12.28 -22.70
C SER A 276 25.72 -12.51 -21.21
N PHE A 277 24.71 -13.12 -20.57
CA PHE A 277 24.78 -14.43 -19.90
C PHE A 277 26.11 -15.19 -20.12
N ILE A 278 26.75 -15.65 -19.05
CA ILE A 278 27.38 -16.99 -18.94
C ILE A 278 27.59 -17.31 -17.46
N ALA A 279 27.18 -18.52 -17.11
CA ALA A 279 27.38 -19.19 -15.83
C ALA A 279 28.85 -19.57 -15.58
N SER A 280 29.26 -19.54 -14.32
CA SER A 280 30.00 -20.60 -13.60
C SER A 280 30.12 -20.21 -12.13
#